data_AF-A0A847IQW9-F1
#
_entry.id   AF-A0A847IQW9-F1
#
_cell.length_a   1.000
_cell.length_b   1.000
_cell.length_c   1.000
_cell.angle_alpha   90.00
_cell.angle_beta   90.00
_cell.angle_gamma   90.00
#
_symmetry.space_group_name_H-M   'P 1'
#
loop_
_entity.id
_entity.type
_entity.pdbx_description
1 polymer ?
#
loop_
_entity_poly.entity_id
_entity_poly.type
_entity_poly.pdbx_seq_one_letter_code
_entity_poly.pdbx_strand_id
1 'polypeptide(L)'
;MAPETKRTTITEVLLLAFFVLAFRLAFEGAIPFFQNNFNLNFNETLNRLLRNYPLALLMIILDFLLVWMLVRRIDYGEKPMLRTFLEISGLSVIALFSAVLLRIMSARDGSAEGSFFNYNFWYTALAAFFFNMIFIAGMDIYAYYGRVHKKALDIEINQKNKARYQYQQLKHQLNPHFLFNSLNS
;
A
#
# COMPACT_ATOMS: atom_id res chain seq x y z
N MET A 1 -13.19 -29.13 -6.19
CA MET A 1 -11.97 -29.00 -5.38
C MET A 1 -12.12 -27.78 -4.50
N ALA A 2 -12.33 -28.00 -3.20
CA ALA A 2 -12.44 -26.94 -2.20
C ALA A 2 -11.07 -26.26 -2.00
N PRO A 3 -11.03 -24.96 -1.64
CA PRO A 3 -9.77 -24.27 -1.41
C PRO A 3 -9.13 -24.81 -0.11
N GLU A 4 -7.90 -25.30 -0.20
CA GLU A 4 -7.11 -25.60 0.99
C GLU A 4 -6.91 -24.31 1.79
N THR A 5 -7.66 -24.18 2.89
CA THR A 5 -7.42 -23.18 3.91
C THR A 5 -6.06 -23.48 4.55
N LYS A 6 -5.04 -22.77 4.07
CA LYS A 6 -3.68 -22.77 4.62
C LYS A 6 -3.77 -22.47 6.11
N ARG A 7 -3.60 -23.50 6.96
CA ARG A 7 -3.55 -23.34 8.41
C ARG A 7 -2.37 -22.41 8.71
N THR A 8 -2.66 -21.16 9.08
CA THR A 8 -1.65 -20.26 9.63
C THR A 8 -1.00 -20.96 10.81
N THR A 9 0.27 -21.28 10.67
CA THR A 9 1.01 -22.07 11.64
C THR A 9 1.12 -21.26 12.93
N ILE A 10 0.96 -21.86 14.12
CA ILE A 10 1.06 -21.14 15.42
C ILE A 10 2.34 -20.30 15.53
N THR A 11 3.41 -20.76 14.88
CA THR A 11 4.68 -20.05 14.74
C THR A 11 4.55 -18.72 13.99
N GLU A 12 3.76 -18.63 12.92
CA GLU A 12 3.51 -17.38 12.18
C GLU A 12 2.77 -16.37 13.06
N VAL A 13 1.80 -16.83 13.85
CA VAL A 13 1.06 -15.98 14.80
C VAL A 13 1.98 -15.45 15.90
N LEU A 14 2.85 -16.30 16.46
CA LEU A 14 3.86 -15.89 17.45
C LEU A 14 4.87 -14.89 16.87
N LEU A 15 5.31 -15.09 15.63
CA LEU A 15 6.26 -14.21 14.96
C LEU A 15 5.63 -12.84 14.67
N LEU A 16 4.36 -12.82 14.22
CA LEU A 16 3.57 -11.59 14.09
C LEU A 16 3.38 -10.87 15.43
N ALA A 17 3.02 -11.60 16.49
CA ALA A 17 2.86 -11.02 17.81
C ALA A 17 4.17 -10.41 18.34
N PHE A 18 5.29 -11.10 18.15
CA PHE A 18 6.62 -10.58 18.50
C PHE A 18 6.97 -9.33 17.69
N PHE A 19 6.72 -9.33 16.38
CA PHE A 19 6.97 -8.18 15.52
C PHE A 19 6.14 -6.96 15.96
N VAL A 20 4.85 -7.16 16.23
CA VAL A 20 3.95 -6.09 16.73
C VAL A 20 4.42 -5.57 18.09
N LEU A 21 4.83 -6.45 19.00
CA LEU A 21 5.36 -6.04 20.30
C LEU A 21 6.67 -5.26 20.18
N ALA A 22 7.62 -5.74 19.37
CA ALA A 22 8.90 -5.06 19.14
C ALA A 22 8.68 -3.67 18.52
N PHE A 23 7.77 -3.56 17.54
CA PHE A 23 7.39 -2.30 16.94
C PHE A 23 6.73 -1.35 17.95
N ARG A 24 5.81 -1.87 18.78
CA ARG A 24 5.16 -1.10 19.85
C ARG A 24 6.19 -0.58 20.86
N LEU A 25 7.13 -1.42 21.28
CA LEU A 25 8.17 -1.06 22.25
C LEU A 25 9.13 -0.03 21.66
N ALA A 26 9.48 -0.16 20.38
CA ALA A 26 10.26 0.86 19.66
C ALA A 26 9.53 2.21 19.60
N PHE A 27 8.21 2.21 19.37
CA PHE A 27 7.40 3.43 19.39
C PHE A 27 7.29 4.06 20.77
N GLU A 28 6.96 3.24 21.76
CA GLU A 28 6.80 3.65 23.15
C GLU A 28 8.13 4.12 23.75
N GLY A 29 9.27 3.63 23.25
CA GLY A 29 10.58 4.15 23.60
C GLY A 29 10.99 5.40 22.80
N ALA A 30 10.78 5.41 21.48
CA ALA A 30 11.25 6.49 20.61
C ALA A 30 10.52 7.82 20.88
N ILE A 31 9.20 7.81 21.01
CA ILE A 31 8.41 9.02 21.23
C ILE A 31 8.85 9.78 22.50
N PRO A 32 8.86 9.16 23.70
CA PRO A 32 9.31 9.84 24.91
C PRO A 32 10.82 10.10 24.93
N PHE A 33 11.64 9.30 24.25
CA PHE A 33 13.06 9.60 24.08
C PHE A 33 13.25 10.95 23.39
N PHE A 34 12.53 11.22 22.29
CA PHE A 34 12.65 12.51 21.60
C PHE A 34 11.95 13.66 22.37
N GLN A 35 10.84 13.38 23.04
CA GLN A 35 10.15 14.38 23.86
C GLN A 35 11.00 14.81 25.06
N ASN A 36 11.55 13.88 25.83
CA ASN A 36 12.27 14.18 27.07
C ASN A 36 13.69 14.71 26.82
N ASN A 37 14.38 14.25 25.78
CA ASN A 37 15.77 14.69 25.53
C ASN A 37 15.86 15.98 24.70
N PHE A 38 14.87 16.26 23.84
CA PHE A 38 14.94 17.38 22.90
C PHE A 38 13.75 18.33 22.97
N ASN A 39 12.82 18.12 23.93
CA ASN A 39 11.58 18.89 24.09
C ASN A 39 10.73 18.94 22.81
N LEU A 40 10.80 17.90 21.98
CA LEU A 40 10.09 17.83 20.70
C LEU A 40 8.79 17.05 20.84
N ASN A 41 7.66 17.73 20.65
CA ASN A 41 6.35 17.11 20.68
C ASN A 41 5.96 16.56 19.31
N PHE A 42 5.63 15.27 19.26
CA PHE A 42 5.14 14.59 18.06
C PHE A 42 3.92 15.30 17.48
N ASN A 43 2.93 15.56 18.34
CA ASN A 43 1.69 16.22 17.93
C ASN A 43 1.93 17.63 17.39
N GLU A 44 2.88 18.36 17.94
CA GLU A 44 3.19 19.71 17.46
C GLU A 44 3.90 19.65 16.10
N THR A 45 4.83 18.71 15.94
CA THR A 45 5.56 18.48 14.68
C THR A 45 4.60 18.03 13.58
N LEU A 46 3.67 17.12 13.91
CA LEU A 46 2.62 16.67 13.02
C LEU A 46 1.66 17.81 12.66
N ASN A 47 1.26 18.63 13.64
CA ASN A 47 0.42 19.80 13.37
C ASN A 47 1.13 20.80 12.46
N ARG A 48 2.44 21.00 12.61
CA ARG A 48 3.22 21.86 11.69
C ARG A 48 3.26 21.29 10.27
N LEU A 49 3.43 19.97 10.12
CA LEU A 49 3.34 19.27 8.84
C LEU A 49 1.95 19.43 8.20
N LEU A 50 0.89 19.18 8.96
CA LEU A 50 -0.50 19.20 8.48
C LEU A 50 -1.04 20.60 8.19
N ARG A 51 -0.64 21.60 9.00
CA ARG A 51 -1.03 23.00 8.80
C ARG A 51 -0.39 23.57 7.55
N ASN A 52 0.74 23.01 7.12
CA ASN A 52 1.32 23.31 5.83
C ASN A 52 0.56 22.56 4.71
N TYR A 53 -0.64 23.05 4.38
CA TYR A 53 -1.52 22.42 3.39
C TYR A 53 -0.85 22.07 2.07
N PRO A 54 -0.01 22.93 1.45
CA PRO A 54 0.69 22.57 0.21
C PRO A 54 1.61 21.35 0.37
N LEU A 55 2.33 21.27 1.48
CA LEU A 55 3.28 20.18 1.75
C LEU A 55 2.54 18.88 2.09
N ALA A 56 1.50 18.95 2.91
CA ALA A 56 0.65 17.81 3.22
C ALA A 56 -0.03 17.23 1.97
N LEU A 57 -0.56 18.09 1.10
CA LEU A 57 -1.18 17.68 -0.16
C LEU A 57 -0.14 17.04 -1.09
N LEU A 58 1.06 17.61 -1.18
CA LEU A 58 2.18 17.04 -1.94
C LEU A 58 2.54 15.64 -1.43
N MET A 59 2.64 15.43 -0.11
CA MET A 59 2.91 14.11 0.48
C MET A 59 1.86 13.07 0.06
N ILE A 60 0.58 13.41 0.18
CA ILE A 60 -0.52 12.52 -0.22
C ILE A 60 -0.48 12.21 -1.72
N ILE A 61 -0.15 13.20 -2.57
CA ILE A 61 0.02 12.97 -4.01
C ILE A 61 1.19 12.02 -4.28
N LEU A 62 2.32 12.19 -3.60
CA LEU A 62 3.48 11.33 -3.76
C LEU A 62 3.19 9.91 -3.30
N ASP A 63 2.49 9.73 -2.18
CA ASP A 63 2.01 8.42 -1.70
C ASP A 63 1.10 7.77 -2.75
N PHE A 64 0.15 8.55 -3.29
CA PHE A 64 -0.74 8.07 -4.35
C PHE A 64 0.02 7.63 -5.60
N LEU A 65 0.99 8.44 -6.04
CA LEU A 65 1.81 8.16 -7.21
C LEU A 65 2.68 6.92 -6.99
N LEU A 66 3.27 6.77 -5.79
CA LEU A 66 4.06 5.61 -5.41
C LEU A 66 3.22 4.33 -5.53
N VAL A 67 2.07 4.29 -4.87
CA VAL A 67 1.19 3.11 -4.91
C VAL A 67 0.70 2.86 -6.34
N TRP A 68 0.31 3.89 -7.08
CA TRP A 68 -0.10 3.73 -8.48
C TRP A 68 1.00 3.15 -9.37
N MET A 69 2.24 3.64 -9.22
CA MET A 69 3.40 3.12 -9.94
C MET A 69 3.68 1.66 -9.58
N LEU A 70 3.61 1.30 -8.30
CA LEU A 70 3.82 -0.06 -7.83
C LEU A 70 2.74 -1.02 -8.30
N VAL A 71 1.47 -0.60 -8.23
CA VAL A 71 0.32 -1.37 -8.72
C VAL A 71 0.46 -1.68 -10.21
N ARG A 72 1.01 -0.74 -10.99
CA ARG A 72 1.22 -0.91 -12.44
C ARG A 72 2.41 -1.79 -12.78
N ARG A 73 3.48 -1.78 -11.98
CA ARG A 73 4.73 -2.52 -12.28
C ARG A 73 4.84 -3.89 -11.61
N ILE A 74 4.14 -4.13 -10.49
CA ILE A 74 4.26 -5.35 -9.69
C ILE A 74 2.87 -5.89 -9.35
N ASP A 75 2.57 -7.10 -9.81
CA ASP A 75 1.33 -7.77 -9.43
C ASP A 75 1.42 -8.26 -7.97
N TYR A 76 0.33 -8.15 -7.20
CA TYR A 76 0.32 -8.50 -5.76
C TYR A 76 0.70 -9.98 -5.51
N GLY A 77 0.58 -10.85 -6.52
CA GLY A 77 0.81 -12.28 -6.39
C GLY A 77 2.24 -12.77 -6.66
N GLU A 78 3.07 -12.02 -7.40
CA GLU A 78 4.37 -12.56 -7.83
C GLU A 78 5.49 -12.37 -6.80
N LYS A 79 5.61 -11.17 -6.20
CA LYS A 79 6.71 -10.83 -5.27
C LYS A 79 6.27 -9.83 -4.18
N PRO A 80 5.43 -10.24 -3.21
CA PRO A 80 4.93 -9.35 -2.17
C PRO A 80 6.06 -8.69 -1.36
N MET A 81 7.13 -9.43 -1.07
CA MET A 81 8.24 -8.95 -0.25
C MET A 81 9.05 -7.83 -0.93
N LEU A 82 9.31 -7.95 -2.24
CA LEU A 82 10.01 -6.92 -3.02
C LEU A 82 9.18 -5.63 -3.10
N ARG A 83 7.87 -5.79 -3.23
CA ARG A 83 6.95 -4.67 -3.26
C ARG A 83 6.96 -3.90 -1.94
N THR A 84 6.82 -4.58 -0.80
CA THR A 84 6.87 -3.94 0.52
C THR A 84 8.20 -3.24 0.77
N PHE A 85 9.30 -3.81 0.30
CA PHE A 85 10.61 -3.13 0.37
C PHE A 85 10.66 -1.85 -0.47
N LEU A 86 10.07 -1.85 -1.67
CA LEU A 86 9.94 -0.66 -2.51
C LEU A 86 8.99 0.39 -1.90
N GLU A 87 7.91 -0.03 -1.24
CA GLU A 87 7.00 0.86 -0.51
C GLU A 87 7.75 1.54 0.62
N ILE A 88 8.42 0.78 1.50
CA ILE A 88 9.17 1.32 2.63
C ILE A 88 10.30 2.25 2.16
N SER A 89 11.02 1.90 1.09
CA SER A 89 12.08 2.73 0.56
C SER A 89 11.55 4.04 -0.05
N GLY A 90 10.48 3.98 -0.84
CA GLY A 90 9.82 5.17 -1.37
C GLY A 90 9.25 6.07 -0.27
N LEU A 91 8.66 5.47 0.77
CA LEU A 91 8.11 6.18 1.93
C LEU A 91 9.20 6.90 2.72
N SER A 92 10.37 6.27 2.87
CA SER A 92 11.56 6.89 3.47
C SER A 92 12.05 8.09 2.65
N VAL A 93 12.03 8.00 1.32
CA VAL A 93 12.42 9.12 0.44
C VAL A 93 11.42 10.28 0.56
N ILE A 94 10.12 10.01 0.55
CA ILE A 94 9.07 11.04 0.73
C ILE A 94 9.21 11.70 2.10
N ALA A 95 9.44 10.92 3.15
CA ALA A 95 9.65 11.42 4.51
C ALA A 95 10.85 12.37 4.61
N LEU A 96 12.01 11.96 4.07
CA LEU A 96 13.20 12.81 4.04
C LEU A 96 12.99 14.07 3.20
N PHE A 97 12.36 13.95 2.03
CA PHE A 97 12.05 15.08 1.16
C PHE A 97 11.13 16.09 1.87
N SER A 98 10.11 15.60 2.58
CA SER A 98 9.19 16.44 3.36
C SER A 98 9.90 17.20 4.48
N ALA A 99 10.86 16.57 5.17
CA ALA A 99 11.66 17.20 6.21
C ALA A 99 12.60 18.27 5.64
N VAL A 100 13.20 18.02 4.46
CA VAL A 100 14.02 19.01 3.76
C VAL A 100 13.18 20.22 3.37
N LEU A 101 12.00 20.02 2.78
CA LEU A 101 11.11 21.11 2.37
C LEU A 101 10.66 21.97 3.56
N LEU A 102 10.26 21.33 4.67
CA LEU A 102 9.91 22.06 5.88
C LEU A 102 11.09 22.90 6.40
N ARG A 103 12.31 22.36 6.40
CA ARG A 103 13.49 23.09 6.86
C ARG A 103 13.79 24.30 5.97
N ILE A 104 13.68 24.16 4.65
CA ILE A 104 13.86 25.27 3.70
C ILE A 104 12.82 26.37 3.93
N MET A 105 11.56 25.99 4.15
CA MET A 105 10.49 26.95 4.44
C MET A 105 10.73 27.68 5.77
N SER A 106 11.05 26.95 6.85
CA SER A 106 11.35 27.56 8.15
C SER A 106 12.60 28.45 8.13
N ALA A 107 13.59 28.15 7.29
CA ALA A 107 14.76 28.99 7.10
C ALA A 107 14.44 30.29 6.37
N ARG A 108 13.49 30.26 5.42
CA ARG A 108 12.99 31.46 4.73
C ARG A 108 12.25 32.40 5.69
N ASP A 109 11.56 31.84 6.68
CA ASP A 109 10.81 32.61 7.69
C ASP A 109 11.70 33.13 8.85
N GLY A 110 13.04 33.05 8.73
CA GLY A 110 13.99 33.59 9.71
C GLY A 110 14.11 32.80 11.02
N SER A 111 13.47 31.63 11.12
CA SER A 111 13.41 30.81 12.34
C SER A 111 14.47 29.70 12.43
N ALA A 112 15.36 29.59 11.43
CA ALA A 112 16.34 28.51 11.35
C ALA A 112 17.69 28.90 11.97
N GLU A 113 17.74 29.03 13.29
CA GLU A 113 19.02 28.98 13.99
C GLU A 113 19.43 27.51 14.19
N GLY A 114 20.60 27.12 13.66
CA GLY A 114 21.21 25.80 13.85
C GLY A 114 21.49 25.00 12.58
N SER A 115 22.25 23.90 12.74
CA SER A 115 22.66 22.98 11.66
C SER A 115 21.47 22.48 10.82
N PHE A 116 21.68 22.28 9.51
CA PHE A 116 20.67 21.75 8.60
C PHE A 116 20.19 20.33 8.99
N PHE A 117 21.11 19.48 9.43
CA PHE A 117 20.82 18.09 9.85
C PHE A 117 20.77 17.97 11.37
N ASN A 118 19.89 18.74 12.00
CA ASN A 118 19.71 18.70 13.45
C ASN A 118 18.74 17.58 13.90
N TYR A 119 18.63 17.33 15.20
CA TYR A 119 17.67 16.37 15.78
C TYR A 119 16.21 16.68 15.35
N ASN A 120 15.87 17.96 15.19
CA ASN A 120 14.57 18.41 14.66
C ASN A 120 14.29 17.90 13.23
N PHE A 121 15.31 17.84 12.37
CA PHE A 121 15.18 17.34 11.00
C PHE A 121 14.82 15.85 11.00
N TRP A 122 15.58 15.04 11.75
CA TRP A 122 15.35 13.60 11.85
C TRP A 122 14.01 13.28 12.52
N TYR A 123 13.61 14.06 13.52
CA TYR A 123 12.31 13.90 14.16
C TYR A 123 11.15 14.24 13.21
N THR A 124 11.30 15.29 12.41
CA THR A 124 10.31 15.66 11.39
C THR A 124 10.21 14.58 10.31
N ALA A 125 11.34 14.04 9.85
CA ALA A 125 11.34 12.92 8.90
C ALA A 125 10.67 11.68 9.48
N LEU A 126 10.95 11.36 10.75
CA LEU A 126 10.32 10.24 11.46
C LEU A 126 8.80 10.43 11.58
N ALA A 127 8.35 11.64 11.93
CA ALA A 127 6.91 11.94 12.01
C ALA A 127 6.22 11.86 10.65
N ALA A 128 6.83 12.40 9.60
CA ALA A 128 6.34 12.30 8.24
C ALA A 128 6.28 10.85 7.74
N PHE A 129 7.29 10.03 8.06
CA PHE A 129 7.30 8.61 7.75
C PHE A 129 6.09 7.89 8.35
N PHE A 130 5.83 8.07 9.64
CA PHE A 130 4.68 7.41 10.26
C PHE A 130 3.34 7.91 9.75
N PHE A 131 3.24 9.20 9.44
CA PHE A 131 2.05 9.76 8.82
C PHE A 131 1.77 9.13 7.45
N ASN A 132 2.75 9.12 6.54
CA ASN A 132 2.60 8.52 5.20
C ASN A 132 2.33 7.01 5.25
N MET A 133 2.85 6.31 6.28
CA MET A 133 2.58 4.88 6.47
C MET A 133 1.09 4.57 6.61
N ILE A 134 0.33 5.44 7.28
CA ILE A 134 -1.12 5.28 7.44
C ILE A 134 -1.84 5.42 6.08
N PHE A 135 -1.44 6.41 5.28
CA PHE A 135 -2.03 6.66 3.96
C PHE A 135 -1.74 5.53 2.97
N ILE A 136 -0.48 5.11 2.88
CA ILE A 136 -0.08 4.00 2.01
C ILE A 136 -0.79 2.71 2.42
N ALA A 137 -0.88 2.39 3.72
CA ALA A 137 -1.63 1.22 4.17
C ALA A 137 -3.11 1.27 3.76
N GLY A 138 -3.78 2.40 3.94
CA GLY A 138 -5.17 2.59 3.52
C GLY A 138 -5.35 2.43 2.00
N MET A 139 -4.41 2.97 1.23
CA MET A 139 -4.44 2.88 -0.23
C MET A 139 -4.15 1.48 -0.74
N ASP A 140 -3.24 0.74 -0.10
CA ASP A 140 -2.95 -0.65 -0.42
C ASP A 140 -4.16 -1.54 -0.16
N ILE A 141 -4.86 -1.32 0.96
CA ILE A 141 -6.12 -2.01 1.25
C ILE A 141 -7.14 -1.74 0.13
N TYR A 142 -7.32 -0.47 -0.25
CA TYR A 142 -8.24 -0.10 -1.32
C TYR A 142 -7.86 -0.75 -2.67
N ALA A 143 -6.58 -0.71 -3.03
CA ALA A 143 -6.06 -1.30 -4.27
C ALA A 143 -6.20 -2.83 -4.29
N TYR A 144 -6.00 -3.48 -3.13
CA TYR A 144 -6.21 -4.92 -2.97
C TYR A 144 -7.68 -5.29 -3.17
N TYR A 145 -8.62 -4.63 -2.47
CA TYR A 145 -10.05 -4.89 -2.62
C TYR A 145 -10.54 -4.67 -4.05
N GLY A 146 -10.08 -3.60 -4.70
CA GLY A 146 -10.40 -3.31 -6.10
C GLY A 146 -9.96 -4.43 -7.06
N ARG A 147 -8.77 -5.02 -6.84
CA ARG A 147 -8.29 -6.14 -7.68
C ARG A 147 -9.01 -7.45 -7.39
N VAL A 148 -9.32 -7.75 -6.13
CA VAL A 148 -10.09 -8.96 -5.77
C VAL A 148 -11.46 -8.92 -6.43
N HIS A 149 -12.14 -7.77 -6.39
CA HIS A 149 -13.44 -7.60 -7.03
C HIS A 149 -13.37 -7.77 -8.55
N LYS A 150 -12.37 -7.15 -9.21
CA LYS A 150 -12.15 -7.32 -10.66
C LYS A 150 -11.90 -8.78 -11.04
N LYS A 151 -11.03 -9.49 -10.31
CA LYS A 151 -10.74 -10.91 -10.57
C LYS A 151 -11.99 -11.78 -10.42
N ALA A 152 -12.81 -11.53 -9.40
CA ALA A 152 -14.06 -12.26 -9.20
C ALA A 152 -15.03 -12.05 -10.39
N LEU A 153 -15.18 -10.80 -10.83
CA LEU A 153 -16.01 -10.44 -11.97
C LEU A 153 -15.52 -11.10 -13.27
N ASP A 154 -14.21 -11.07 -13.53
CA ASP A 154 -13.62 -11.68 -14.73
C ASP A 154 -13.83 -13.21 -14.77
N ILE A 155 -13.77 -13.86 -13.60
CA ILE A 155 -14.07 -15.30 -13.49
C ILE A 155 -15.54 -15.57 -13.82
N GLU A 156 -16.47 -14.78 -13.27
CA GLU A 156 -17.90 -14.93 -13.55
C GLU A 156 -18.23 -14.73 -15.03
N ILE A 157 -17.66 -13.68 -15.65
CA ILE A 157 -17.81 -13.39 -17.08
C ILE A 157 -17.26 -14.55 -17.92
N ASN A 158 -16.07 -15.07 -17.58
CA ASN A 158 -15.47 -16.19 -18.30
C ASN A 158 -16.31 -17.47 -18.20
N GLN A 159 -16.87 -17.78 -17.03
CA GLN A 159 -17.76 -18.93 -16.85
C GLN A 159 -19.03 -18.78 -17.69
N LYS A 160 -19.64 -17.59 -17.69
CA LYS A 160 -20.83 -17.28 -18.51
C LYS A 160 -20.53 -17.41 -20.00
N ASN A 161 -19.39 -16.92 -20.46
CA ASN A 161 -18.96 -17.02 -21.85
C ASN A 161 -18.72 -18.48 -22.26
N LYS A 162 -18.06 -19.27 -21.40
CA LYS A 162 -17.84 -20.71 -21.65
C LYS A 162 -19.15 -21.49 -21.76
N ALA A 163 -20.11 -21.24 -20.86
CA ALA A 163 -21.43 -21.88 -20.91
C ALA A 163 -22.20 -21.52 -22.20
N ARG A 164 -22.17 -20.24 -22.60
CA ARG A 164 -22.77 -19.78 -23.87
C ARG A 164 -22.15 -20.45 -25.08
N TYR A 165 -20.83 -20.58 -25.10
CA TYR A 165 -20.12 -21.24 -26.20
C TYR A 165 -20.50 -22.72 -26.31
N GLN A 166 -20.51 -23.45 -25.18
CA GLN A 166 -20.95 -24.85 -25.16
C GLN A 166 -22.39 -25.00 -25.64
N TYR A 167 -23.29 -24.12 -25.18
CA TYR A 167 -24.68 -24.11 -25.63
C TYR A 167 -24.79 -23.89 -27.15
N GLN A 168 -24.01 -22.97 -27.72
CA GLN A 168 -23.99 -22.73 -29.17
C GLN A 168 -23.46 -23.95 -29.94
N GLN A 169 -22.43 -24.63 -29.44
CA GLN A 169 -21.93 -25.88 -30.05
C GLN A 169 -22.99 -26.99 -30.03
N LEU A 170 -23.64 -27.20 -28.87
CA LEU A 170 -24.75 -28.16 -28.72
C LEU A 170 -25.89 -27.85 -29.69
N LYS A 171 -26.26 -26.57 -29.81
CA LYS A 171 -27.29 -26.12 -30.76
C LYS A 171 -26.89 -26.38 -32.21
N HIS A 172 -25.60 -26.25 -32.55
CA HIS A 172 -25.09 -26.50 -33.89
C HIS A 172 -25.10 -28.00 -34.24
N GLN A 173 -24.80 -28.88 -33.27
CA GLN A 173 -24.86 -30.33 -33.46
C GLN A 173 -26.30 -30.86 -33.64
N LEU A 174 -27.28 -30.24 -32.97
CA LEU A 174 -28.69 -30.57 -33.14
C LEU A 174 -29.33 -29.98 -34.41
N ASN A 175 -28.54 -29.29 -35.24
CA ASN A 175 -29.05 -28.65 -36.44
C ASN A 175 -29.40 -29.72 -37.49
N PRO A 176 -30.65 -29.77 -38.01
CA PRO A 176 -31.12 -30.85 -38.87
C PRO A 176 -30.22 -31.11 -40.08
N HIS A 177 -29.60 -30.08 -40.65
CA HIS A 177 -28.67 -30.22 -41.77
C HIS A 177 -27.46 -31.12 -41.46
N PHE A 178 -26.98 -31.16 -40.21
CA PHE A 178 -25.91 -32.08 -39.78
C PHE A 178 -26.45 -33.47 -39.48
N LEU A 179 -27.60 -33.56 -38.81
CA LEU A 179 -28.25 -34.84 -38.48
C LEU A 179 -28.58 -35.67 -39.73
N PHE A 180 -29.07 -35.02 -40.79
CA PHE A 180 -29.36 -35.69 -42.07
C PHE A 180 -28.08 -36.13 -42.81
N ASN A 181 -26.97 -35.39 -42.69
CA ASN A 181 -25.69 -35.80 -43.28
C ASN A 181 -25.05 -36.99 -42.56
N SER A 182 -25.23 -37.11 -41.24
CA SER A 182 -24.74 -38.28 -40.48
C SER A 182 -25.61 -39.54 -40.63
N LEU A 183 -26.85 -39.40 -41.10
CA LEU A 183 -27.77 -40.53 -41.35
C LEU A 183 -27.65 -41.09 -42.78
N ASN A 184 -27.01 -40.34 -43.69
CA ASN A 184 -26.88 -40.69 -45.11
C ASN A 184 -25.47 -41.21 -45.49
N SER A 185 -24.61 -41.44 -44.49
CA SER A 185 -23.31 -42.14 -44.61
C SER A 185 -23.40 -43.52 -43.95
#